data_AF-A0A6A2ZV22-F1
#
_entry.id   AF-A0A6A2ZV22-F1
#
_cell.length_a   1.000
_cell.length_b   1.000
_cell.length_c   1.000
_cell.angle_alpha   90.00
_cell.angle_beta   90.00
_cell.angle_gamma   90.00
#
_symmetry.space_group_name_H-M   'P 1'
#
loop_
_entity.id
_entity.type
_entity.pdbx_description
1 polymer ?
#
loop_
_entity_poly.entity_id
_entity_poly.type
_entity_poly.pdbx_seq_one_letter_code
_entity_poly.pdbx_strand_id
1 'polypeptide(L)'
;MEWKSCYLDIVLVPLSLAMSLAYHCWLWHKVRTQPLSTIIGTNASGRRFWVAAMMKDNEKKNILAVQTLRNSIMGSTLMATTCILLSAGLAAVISSTYSVKRPINDSVFGAHGELMVALKYVTILCIFLFSFFCHSLSIRFINQVNILINCPQDPASVVTPEYISELLEKGFVLNTVGNRLFYTALPLLLWIFGPLLAFLCSFTVIPVLYNLDFVLGFNKQGKTEHQINTCGDCESQ
;
A
#
# COMPACT_ATOMS: atom_id res chain seq x y z
N MET A 1 -25.95 30.53 2.69
CA MET A 1 -25.64 29.12 3.00
C MET A 1 -24.16 28.77 2.76
N GLU A 2 -23.25 29.74 2.63
CA GLU A 2 -21.82 29.48 2.32
C GLU A 2 -20.94 29.33 3.58
N TRP A 3 -21.37 29.88 4.71
CA TRP A 3 -20.64 29.81 5.99
C TRP A 3 -20.55 28.39 6.58
N LYS A 4 -21.56 27.53 6.34
CA LYS A 4 -21.52 26.12 6.78
C LYS A 4 -20.49 25.30 6.01
N SER A 5 -20.33 25.54 4.71
CA SER A 5 -19.32 24.87 3.89
C SER A 5 -17.89 25.28 4.27
N CYS A 6 -17.70 26.55 4.66
CA CYS A 6 -16.39 27.09 5.05
C CYS A 6 -15.88 26.51 6.38
N TYR A 7 -16.76 26.35 7.37
CA TYR A 7 -16.42 25.69 8.64
C TYR A 7 -16.19 24.18 8.46
N LEU A 8 -16.97 23.54 7.58
CA LEU A 8 -16.81 22.14 7.22
C LEU A 8 -15.47 21.89 6.54
N ASP A 9 -15.04 22.71 5.56
CA ASP A 9 -13.74 22.54 4.92
C ASP A 9 -12.55 22.84 5.85
N ILE A 10 -12.64 23.88 6.68
CA ILE A 10 -11.59 24.25 7.64
C ILE A 10 -11.39 23.18 8.73
N VAL A 11 -12.43 22.42 9.08
CA VAL A 11 -12.33 21.35 10.08
C VAL A 11 -12.08 19.99 9.41
N LEU A 12 -12.82 19.63 8.36
CA LEU A 12 -12.72 18.32 7.72
C LEU A 12 -11.41 18.11 6.96
N VAL A 13 -10.81 19.15 6.36
CA VAL A 13 -9.54 19.01 5.63
C VAL A 13 -8.40 18.66 6.58
N PRO A 14 -8.10 19.44 7.63
CA PRO A 14 -7.07 19.06 8.59
C PRO A 14 -7.47 17.82 9.39
N LEU A 15 -8.76 17.55 9.65
CA LEU A 15 -9.18 16.32 10.31
C LEU A 15 -8.97 15.08 9.43
N SER A 16 -9.25 15.15 8.13
CA SER A 16 -9.00 14.04 7.19
C SER A 16 -7.51 13.81 6.96
N LEU A 17 -6.72 14.88 6.86
CA LEU A 17 -5.26 14.80 6.80
C LEU A 17 -4.68 14.27 8.11
N ALA A 18 -5.15 14.74 9.26
CA ALA A 18 -4.72 14.28 10.58
C ALA A 18 -5.14 12.84 10.84
N MET A 19 -6.34 12.40 10.42
CA MET A 19 -6.76 11.00 10.50
C MET A 19 -5.91 10.11 9.59
N SER A 20 -5.58 10.58 8.37
CA SER A 20 -4.70 9.85 7.45
C SER A 20 -3.27 9.77 7.99
N LEU A 21 -2.71 10.87 8.50
CA LEU A 21 -1.39 10.90 9.13
C LEU A 21 -1.35 10.05 10.40
N ALA A 22 -2.37 10.17 11.27
CA ALA A 22 -2.45 9.39 12.50
C ALA A 22 -2.58 7.89 12.19
N TYR A 23 -3.36 7.51 11.18
CA TYR A 23 -3.46 6.12 10.74
C TYR A 23 -2.11 5.61 10.21
N HIS A 24 -1.41 6.37 9.37
CA HIS A 24 -0.12 5.96 8.83
C HIS A 24 1.00 5.97 9.88
N CYS A 25 1.01 6.93 10.81
CA CYS A 25 1.95 6.97 11.93
C CYS A 25 1.68 5.85 12.94
N TRP A 26 0.40 5.56 13.24
CA TRP A 26 0.02 4.45 14.11
C TRP A 26 0.34 3.10 13.48
N LEU A 27 0.08 2.94 12.17
CA LEU A 27 0.44 1.73 11.42
C LEU A 27 1.96 1.56 11.33
N TRP A 28 2.71 2.62 11.03
CA TRP A 28 4.17 2.60 11.04
C TRP A 28 4.72 2.23 12.41
N HIS A 29 4.14 2.79 13.47
CA HIS A 29 4.51 2.45 14.84
C HIS A 29 4.23 0.97 15.12
N LYS A 30 3.03 0.47 14.80
CA LYS A 30 2.64 -0.92 15.07
C LYS A 30 3.43 -1.95 14.25
N VAL A 31 3.75 -1.64 12.99
CA VAL A 31 4.60 -2.46 12.12
C VAL A 31 6.03 -2.53 12.68
N ARG A 32 6.54 -1.45 13.28
CA ARG A 32 7.85 -1.45 13.94
C ARG A 32 7.86 -2.11 15.32
N THR A 33 6.79 -1.98 16.10
CA THR A 33 6.77 -2.51 17.48
C THR A 33 6.37 -3.98 17.56
N GLN A 34 5.54 -4.49 16.62
CA GLN A 34 5.04 -5.88 16.66
C GLN A 34 4.95 -6.52 15.27
N PRO A 35 6.08 -6.81 14.61
CA PRO A 35 6.09 -7.33 13.24
C PRO A 35 5.33 -8.66 13.10
N LEU A 36 5.43 -9.58 14.08
CA LEU A 36 4.78 -10.90 14.04
C LEU A 36 3.27 -10.89 14.29
N SER A 37 2.70 -9.80 14.82
CA SER A 37 1.24 -9.67 14.98
C SER A 37 0.55 -9.12 13.71
N THR A 38 1.33 -8.80 12.67
CA THR A 38 0.82 -8.23 11.41
C THR A 38 1.04 -9.20 10.26
N ILE A 39 0.13 -9.16 9.27
CA ILE A 39 0.26 -9.95 8.03
C ILE A 39 1.58 -9.65 7.32
N ILE A 40 2.03 -8.40 7.42
CA ILE A 40 3.27 -7.91 6.79
C ILE A 40 4.49 -8.68 7.30
N GLY A 41 4.63 -8.85 8.63
CA GLY A 41 5.76 -9.57 9.21
C GLY A 41 5.65 -11.08 9.07
N THR A 42 4.45 -11.66 9.18
CA THR A 42 4.24 -13.10 8.94
C THR A 42 4.58 -13.46 7.48
N ASN A 43 4.11 -12.66 6.53
CA ASN A 43 4.45 -12.85 5.11
C ASN A 43 5.93 -12.58 4.82
N ALA A 44 6.59 -11.67 5.55
CA ALA A 44 8.04 -11.47 5.40
C ALA A 44 8.82 -12.71 5.82
N SER A 45 8.51 -13.29 6.99
CA SER A 45 9.10 -14.56 7.43
C SER A 45 8.79 -15.71 6.48
N GLY A 46 7.53 -15.83 6.03
CA GLY A 46 7.13 -16.84 5.05
C GLY A 46 7.89 -16.72 3.72
N ARG A 47 8.09 -15.51 3.21
CA ARG A 47 8.89 -15.26 1.99
C ARG A 47 10.35 -15.64 2.16
N ARG A 48 10.97 -15.37 3.33
CA ARG A 48 12.36 -15.77 3.62
C ARG A 48 12.51 -17.28 3.57
N PHE A 49 11.61 -18.03 4.22
CA PHE A 49 11.61 -19.49 4.14
C PHE A 49 11.35 -20.00 2.73
N TRP A 50 10.42 -19.36 2.01
CA TRP A 50 10.11 -19.71 0.63
C TRP A 50 11.32 -19.55 -0.30
N VAL A 51 12.06 -18.44 -0.22
CA VAL A 51 13.26 -18.21 -1.05
C VAL A 51 14.30 -19.30 -0.79
N ALA A 52 14.61 -19.59 0.48
CA ALA A 52 15.56 -20.65 0.84
C ALA A 52 15.10 -22.03 0.30
N ALA A 53 13.81 -22.33 0.38
CA ALA A 53 13.24 -23.59 -0.12
C ALA A 53 13.23 -23.68 -1.66
N MET A 54 13.06 -22.56 -2.38
CA MET A 54 13.11 -22.54 -3.84
C MET A 54 14.54 -22.72 -4.34
N MET A 55 15.53 -22.10 -3.68
CA MET A 55 16.93 -22.20 -4.09
C MET A 55 17.54 -23.58 -3.80
N LYS A 56 17.11 -24.24 -2.71
CA LYS A 56 17.60 -25.59 -2.36
C LYS A 56 17.21 -26.65 -3.41
N ASP A 57 16.02 -26.58 -3.96
CA ASP A 57 15.50 -27.52 -4.96
C ASP A 57 15.27 -26.85 -6.33
N ASN A 58 16.20 -25.97 -6.73
CA ASN A 58 16.02 -25.09 -7.90
C ASN A 58 15.72 -25.87 -9.20
N GLU A 59 16.34 -27.02 -9.42
CA GLU A 59 16.12 -27.84 -10.64
C GLU A 59 14.66 -28.29 -10.82
N LYS A 60 13.92 -28.48 -9.72
CA LYS A 60 12.52 -28.93 -9.75
C LYS A 60 11.52 -27.78 -9.59
N LYS A 61 11.93 -26.68 -8.94
CA LYS A 61 11.05 -25.58 -8.51
C LYS A 61 11.28 -24.26 -9.22
N ASN A 62 12.28 -24.16 -10.10
CA ASN A 62 12.59 -22.98 -10.93
C ASN A 62 11.35 -22.38 -11.62
N ILE A 63 10.54 -23.20 -12.30
CA ILE A 63 9.35 -22.73 -13.02
C ILE A 63 8.33 -22.14 -12.05
N LEU A 64 8.08 -22.81 -10.91
CA LEU A 64 7.16 -22.34 -9.88
C LEU A 64 7.61 -20.99 -9.31
N ALA A 65 8.90 -20.85 -9.02
CA ALA A 65 9.48 -19.61 -8.50
C ALA A 65 9.32 -18.45 -9.49
N VAL A 66 9.72 -18.66 -10.75
CA VAL A 66 9.59 -17.65 -11.82
C VAL A 66 8.13 -17.28 -12.04
N GLN A 67 7.23 -18.25 -12.09
CA GLN A 67 5.80 -18.01 -12.32
C GLN A 67 5.16 -17.22 -11.18
N THR A 68 5.51 -17.54 -9.93
CA THR A 68 5.02 -16.82 -8.73
C THR A 68 5.47 -15.35 -8.76
N LEU A 69 6.74 -15.10 -9.11
CA LEU A 69 7.28 -13.75 -9.21
C LEU A 69 6.67 -12.98 -10.39
N ARG A 70 6.46 -13.63 -11.55
CA ARG A 70 5.77 -13.01 -12.71
C ARG A 70 4.33 -12.63 -12.40
N ASN A 71 3.60 -13.48 -11.67
CA ASN A 71 2.25 -13.16 -11.22
C ASN A 71 2.25 -11.93 -10.28
N SER A 72 3.24 -11.87 -9.39
CA SER A 72 3.41 -10.71 -8.51
C SER A 72 3.73 -9.43 -9.29
N ILE A 73 4.60 -9.49 -10.30
CA ILE A 73 4.90 -8.37 -11.21
C ILE A 73 3.63 -7.90 -11.93
N MET A 74 2.80 -8.82 -12.43
CA MET A 74 1.55 -8.49 -13.11
C MET A 74 0.62 -7.68 -12.20
N GLY A 75 0.45 -8.09 -10.94
CA GLY A 75 -0.33 -7.35 -9.95
C GLY A 75 0.20 -5.95 -9.69
N SER A 76 1.51 -5.79 -9.48
CA SER A 76 2.14 -4.48 -9.31
C SER A 76 2.01 -3.61 -10.56
N THR A 77 2.06 -4.21 -11.76
CA THR A 77 1.94 -3.51 -13.04
C THR A 77 0.53 -2.93 -13.23
N LEU A 78 -0.51 -3.71 -12.91
CA LEU A 78 -1.90 -3.24 -12.94
C LEU A 78 -2.11 -2.02 -12.03
N MET A 79 -1.53 -2.05 -10.83
CA MET A 79 -1.62 -0.91 -9.91
C MET A 79 -0.83 0.30 -10.42
N ALA A 80 0.36 0.09 -10.98
CA ALA A 80 1.17 1.15 -11.59
C ALA A 80 0.44 1.83 -12.76
N THR A 81 -0.14 1.06 -13.67
CA THR A 81 -0.90 1.60 -14.81
C THR A 81 -2.13 2.39 -14.32
N THR A 82 -2.81 1.89 -13.29
CA THR A 82 -3.93 2.62 -12.68
C THR A 82 -3.48 3.97 -12.08
N CYS A 83 -2.36 4.00 -11.35
CA CYS A 83 -1.81 5.24 -10.78
C CYS A 83 -1.47 6.29 -11.85
N ILE A 84 -0.80 5.88 -12.94
CA ILE A 84 -0.40 6.82 -14.00
C ILE A 84 -1.60 7.28 -14.83
N LEU A 85 -2.59 6.41 -15.07
CA LEU A 85 -3.85 6.79 -15.73
C LEU A 85 -4.62 7.85 -14.94
N LEU A 86 -4.76 7.66 -13.63
CA LEU A 86 -5.39 8.65 -12.75
C LEU A 86 -4.59 9.96 -12.70
N SER A 87 -3.26 9.86 -12.68
CA SER A 87 -2.38 11.03 -12.75
C SER A 87 -2.57 11.82 -14.04
N ALA A 88 -2.64 11.14 -15.19
CA ALA A 88 -2.89 11.77 -16.49
C ALA A 88 -4.29 12.42 -16.54
N GLY A 89 -5.32 11.75 -16.01
CA GLY A 89 -6.66 12.31 -15.91
C GLY A 89 -6.70 13.58 -15.06
N LEU A 90 -6.03 13.57 -13.90
CA LEU A 90 -5.90 14.75 -13.04
C LEU A 90 -5.14 15.90 -13.73
N ALA A 91 -4.02 15.59 -14.38
CA ALA A 91 -3.25 16.59 -15.12
C ALA A 91 -4.07 17.22 -16.26
N ALA A 92 -4.88 16.44 -16.98
CA ALA A 92 -5.77 16.93 -18.01
C ALA A 92 -6.85 17.88 -17.45
N VAL A 93 -7.46 17.52 -16.31
CA VAL A 93 -8.43 18.37 -15.61
C VAL A 93 -7.79 19.69 -15.15
N ILE A 94 -6.58 19.64 -14.58
CA ILE A 94 -5.81 20.83 -14.21
C ILE A 94 -5.56 21.69 -15.45
N SER A 95 -5.06 21.09 -16.54
CA SER A 95 -4.74 21.81 -17.77
C SER A 95 -5.98 22.49 -18.37
N SER A 96 -7.14 21.84 -18.37
CA SER A 96 -8.38 22.42 -18.90
C SER A 96 -8.94 23.53 -18.02
N THR A 97 -8.78 23.43 -16.69
CA THR A 97 -9.37 24.37 -15.73
C THR A 97 -8.56 25.67 -15.62
N TYR A 98 -7.23 25.57 -15.71
CA TYR A 98 -6.32 26.71 -15.52
C TYR A 98 -5.75 27.28 -16.83
N SER A 99 -6.27 26.88 -17.98
CA SER A 99 -5.79 27.33 -19.30
C SER A 99 -6.06 28.81 -19.60
N VAL A 100 -6.88 29.49 -18.78
CA VAL A 100 -7.10 30.95 -18.89
C VAL A 100 -6.13 31.66 -17.94
N LYS A 101 -5.02 32.15 -18.51
CA LYS A 101 -4.01 33.00 -17.85
C LYS A 101 -4.66 34.21 -17.17
N ARG A 102 -5.14 34.07 -15.93
CA ARG A 102 -5.35 35.21 -15.05
C ARG A 102 -4.05 35.43 -14.26
N PRO A 103 -3.43 36.62 -14.32
CA PRO A 103 -2.22 36.89 -13.57
C PRO A 103 -2.50 36.67 -12.08
N ILE A 104 -1.58 35.97 -11.42
CA ILE A 104 -1.64 35.51 -10.02
C ILE A 104 -1.40 36.69 -9.06
N ASN A 105 -1.92 37.88 -9.37
CA ASN A 105 -1.47 39.13 -8.75
C ASN A 105 -2.47 39.76 -7.79
N ASP A 106 -3.55 39.06 -7.40
CA ASP A 106 -4.53 39.67 -6.49
C ASP A 106 -5.33 38.71 -5.60
N SER A 107 -4.77 37.55 -5.25
CA SER A 107 -5.42 36.68 -4.26
C SER A 107 -4.61 36.64 -2.97
N VAL A 108 -5.02 37.52 -2.05
CA VAL A 108 -4.82 37.40 -0.61
C VAL A 108 -4.84 35.92 -0.22
N PHE A 109 -3.85 35.53 0.59
CA PHE A 109 -3.65 34.23 1.22
C PHE A 109 -4.87 33.87 2.11
N GLY A 110 -5.99 33.56 1.46
CA GLY A 110 -7.31 33.38 2.05
C GLY A 110 -7.93 32.09 1.53
N ALA A 111 -8.56 31.36 2.44
CA ALA A 111 -8.92 29.93 2.39
C ALA A 111 -9.76 29.43 1.18
N HIS A 112 -10.07 30.26 0.17
CA HIS A 112 -10.96 29.94 -0.98
C HIS A 112 -10.40 30.38 -2.35
N GLY A 113 -9.12 30.71 -2.50
CA GLY A 113 -8.54 31.11 -3.79
C GLY A 113 -8.43 29.95 -4.81
N GLU A 114 -8.44 30.29 -6.11
CA GLU A 114 -8.14 29.37 -7.24
C GLU A 114 -6.83 28.59 -7.01
N LEU A 115 -5.88 29.19 -6.29
CA LEU A 115 -4.61 28.61 -5.87
C LEU A 115 -4.79 27.46 -4.86
N MET A 116 -5.72 27.55 -3.90
CA MET A 116 -5.98 26.46 -2.95
C MET A 116 -6.56 25.24 -3.66
N VAL A 117 -7.43 25.45 -4.65
CA VAL A 117 -7.96 24.37 -5.49
C VAL A 117 -6.85 23.76 -6.33
N ALA A 118 -5.97 24.56 -6.93
CA ALA A 118 -4.83 24.06 -7.70
C ALA A 118 -3.90 23.21 -6.82
N LEU A 119 -3.60 23.66 -5.60
CA LEU A 119 -2.81 22.91 -4.62
C LEU A 119 -3.46 21.58 -4.24
N LYS A 120 -4.81 21.50 -4.13
CA LYS A 120 -5.52 20.23 -3.90
C LYS A 120 -5.24 19.23 -5.03
N TYR A 121 -5.44 19.65 -6.29
CA TYR A 121 -5.19 18.77 -7.44
C TYR A 121 -3.73 18.35 -7.57
N VAL A 122 -2.78 19.28 -7.38
CA VAL A 122 -1.35 18.99 -7.44
C VAL A 122 -0.94 18.04 -6.32
N THR A 123 -1.48 18.18 -5.10
CA THR A 123 -1.19 17.28 -3.99
C THR A 123 -1.64 15.84 -4.31
N ILE A 124 -2.87 15.68 -4.83
CA ILE A 124 -3.41 14.36 -5.22
C ILE A 124 -2.57 13.75 -6.35
N LEU A 125 -2.19 14.57 -7.34
CA LEU A 125 -1.32 14.16 -8.44
C LEU A 125 0.04 13.65 -7.92
N CYS A 126 0.69 14.40 -7.02
CA CYS A 126 1.95 14.00 -6.42
C CYS A 126 1.84 12.67 -5.66
N ILE A 127 0.75 12.42 -4.93
CA ILE A 127 0.55 11.15 -4.22
C ILE A 127 0.41 9.98 -5.21
N PHE A 128 -0.37 10.14 -6.29
CA PHE A 128 -0.49 9.09 -7.32
C PHE A 128 0.83 8.83 -8.06
N LEU A 129 1.60 9.87 -8.38
CA LEU A 129 2.93 9.72 -8.99
C LEU A 129 3.91 9.02 -8.04
N PHE A 130 3.87 9.34 -6.75
CA PHE A 130 4.70 8.67 -5.76
C PHE A 130 4.31 7.19 -5.61
N SER A 131 3.01 6.89 -5.58
CA SER A 131 2.49 5.51 -5.63
C SER A 131 2.96 4.74 -6.86
N PHE A 132 2.89 5.37 -8.05
CA PHE A 132 3.41 4.81 -9.29
C PHE A 132 4.91 4.49 -9.19
N PHE A 133 5.70 5.41 -8.64
CA PHE A 133 7.14 5.21 -8.45
C PHE A 133 7.43 4.04 -7.50
N CYS A 134 6.68 3.90 -6.40
CA CYS A 134 6.78 2.76 -5.49
C CYS A 134 6.48 1.43 -6.19
N HIS A 135 5.42 1.34 -6.98
CA HIS A 135 5.10 0.13 -7.75
C HIS A 135 6.16 -0.16 -8.83
N SER A 136 6.67 0.85 -9.51
CA SER A 136 7.76 0.71 -10.49
C SER A 136 9.04 0.17 -9.87
N LEU A 137 9.45 0.70 -8.72
CA LEU A 137 10.60 0.18 -7.97
C LEU A 137 10.37 -1.25 -7.46
N SER A 138 9.16 -1.55 -6.99
CA SER A 138 8.79 -2.91 -6.60
C SER A 138 8.98 -3.91 -7.74
N ILE A 139 8.49 -3.58 -8.94
CA ILE A 139 8.67 -4.39 -10.15
C ILE A 139 10.16 -4.60 -10.43
N ARG A 140 10.99 -3.55 -10.30
CA ARG A 140 12.43 -3.65 -10.52
C ARG A 140 13.10 -4.65 -9.58
N PHE A 141 12.79 -4.60 -8.29
CA PHE A 141 13.35 -5.53 -7.30
C PHE A 141 12.87 -6.97 -7.53
N ILE A 142 11.56 -7.16 -7.79
CA ILE A 142 11.01 -8.50 -8.06
C ILE A 142 11.59 -9.09 -9.35
N ASN A 143 11.83 -8.26 -10.37
CA ASN A 143 12.47 -8.70 -11.61
C ASN A 143 13.93 -9.10 -11.40
N GLN A 144 14.68 -8.37 -10.56
CA GLN A 144 16.03 -8.79 -10.17
C GLN A 144 16.02 -10.13 -9.44
N VAL A 145 15.08 -10.34 -8.50
CA VAL A 145 14.91 -11.62 -7.80
C VAL A 145 14.54 -12.74 -8.78
N ASN A 146 13.71 -12.47 -9.80
CA ASN A 146 13.32 -13.47 -10.80
C ASN A 146 14.52 -14.07 -11.54
N ILE A 147 15.50 -13.25 -11.85
CA ILE A 147 16.75 -13.70 -12.49
C ILE A 147 17.65 -14.38 -11.44
N LEU A 148 17.85 -13.76 -10.28
CA LEU A 148 18.79 -14.22 -9.27
C LEU A 148 18.38 -15.54 -8.60
N ILE A 149 17.08 -15.81 -8.45
CA ILE A 149 16.59 -17.02 -7.77
C ILE A 149 16.96 -18.32 -8.51
N ASN A 150 17.22 -18.23 -9.82
CA ASN A 150 17.62 -19.36 -10.65
C ASN A 150 19.14 -19.44 -10.86
N CYS A 151 19.92 -18.54 -10.25
CA CYS A 151 21.36 -18.50 -10.41
C CYS A 151 22.00 -19.74 -9.75
N PRO A 152 22.90 -20.48 -10.45
CA PRO A 152 23.59 -21.61 -9.86
C PRO A 152 24.37 -21.19 -8.62
N GLN A 153 24.26 -21.99 -7.56
CA GLN A 153 24.91 -21.71 -6.29
C GLN A 153 26.38 -22.15 -6.36
N ASP A 154 27.28 -21.20 -6.62
CA ASP A 154 28.72 -21.39 -6.49
C ASP A 154 29.14 -20.97 -5.07
N PRO A 155 29.93 -21.77 -4.32
CA PRO A 155 30.47 -21.39 -3.02
C PRO A 155 31.28 -20.06 -3.01
N ALA A 156 31.73 -19.57 -4.17
CA ALA A 156 32.37 -18.25 -4.30
C ALA A 156 31.40 -17.11 -4.69
N SER A 157 30.11 -17.41 -4.88
CA SER A 157 29.11 -16.43 -5.32
C SER A 157 28.65 -15.54 -4.18
N VAL A 158 28.57 -14.23 -4.44
CA VAL A 158 28.02 -13.22 -3.52
C VAL A 158 26.49 -13.33 -3.40
N VAL A 159 25.84 -14.15 -4.23
CA VAL A 159 24.39 -14.31 -4.28
C VAL A 159 23.93 -15.37 -3.28
N THR A 160 23.62 -14.94 -2.06
CA THR A 160 23.09 -15.82 -1.01
C THR A 160 21.56 -15.81 -0.96
N PRO A 161 20.92 -16.86 -0.41
CA PRO A 161 19.47 -16.88 -0.16
C PRO A 161 18.98 -15.71 0.71
N GLU A 162 19.80 -15.25 1.64
CA GLU A 162 19.53 -14.11 2.50
C GLU A 162 19.47 -12.81 1.69
N TYR A 163 20.42 -12.62 0.77
CA TYR A 163 20.45 -11.45 -0.12
C TYR A 163 19.21 -11.41 -1.01
N ILE A 164 18.84 -12.54 -1.63
CA ILE A 164 17.64 -12.62 -2.48
C ILE A 164 16.38 -12.37 -1.66
N SER A 165 16.31 -12.91 -0.44
CA SER A 165 15.19 -12.68 0.47
C SER A 165 15.04 -11.21 0.85
N GLU A 166 16.16 -10.52 1.10
CA GLU A 166 16.16 -9.08 1.42
C GLU A 166 15.70 -8.24 0.22
N LEU A 167 16.17 -8.56 -0.99
CA LEU A 167 15.70 -7.90 -2.22
C LEU A 167 14.20 -8.12 -2.44
N LEU A 168 13.72 -9.36 -2.24
CA LEU A 168 12.31 -9.70 -2.36
C LEU A 168 11.48 -8.93 -1.33
N GLU A 169 11.96 -8.84 -0.09
CA GLU A 169 11.31 -8.10 0.98
C GLU A 169 11.22 -6.60 0.66
N LYS A 170 12.30 -5.97 0.19
CA LYS A 170 12.29 -4.57 -0.27
C LYS A 170 11.25 -4.35 -1.38
N GLY A 171 11.17 -5.26 -2.35
CA GLY A 171 10.18 -5.22 -3.43
C GLY A 171 8.73 -5.27 -2.91
N PHE A 172 8.43 -6.20 -2.00
CA PHE A 172 7.08 -6.32 -1.41
C PHE A 172 6.73 -5.19 -0.44
N VAL A 173 7.70 -4.64 0.29
CA VAL A 173 7.50 -3.45 1.13
C VAL A 173 7.14 -2.26 0.27
N LEU A 174 7.87 -2.00 -0.81
CA LEU A 174 7.54 -0.93 -1.76
C LEU A 174 6.16 -1.11 -2.39
N ASN A 175 5.78 -2.35 -2.73
CA ASN A 175 4.43 -2.63 -3.24
C ASN A 175 3.35 -2.30 -2.20
N THR A 176 3.61 -2.65 -0.94
CA THR A 176 2.69 -2.36 0.17
C THR A 176 2.56 -0.86 0.38
N VAL A 177 3.67 -0.12 0.38
CA VAL A 177 3.67 1.35 0.47
C VAL A 177 2.89 1.98 -0.69
N GLY A 178 3.12 1.52 -1.93
CA GLY A 178 2.37 1.95 -3.10
C GLY A 178 0.85 1.75 -2.94
N ASN A 179 0.43 0.54 -2.55
CA ASN A 179 -0.98 0.26 -2.30
C ASN A 179 -1.59 1.18 -1.23
N ARG A 180 -0.88 1.47 -0.13
CA ARG A 180 -1.37 2.36 0.94
C ARG A 180 -1.53 3.80 0.46
N LEU A 181 -0.55 4.31 -0.30
CA LEU A 181 -0.64 5.63 -0.91
C LEU A 181 -1.81 5.71 -1.89
N PHE A 182 -1.99 4.69 -2.71
CA PHE A 182 -3.11 4.59 -3.65
C PHE A 182 -4.46 4.63 -2.92
N TYR A 183 -4.66 3.80 -1.90
CA TYR A 183 -5.92 3.78 -1.14
C TYR A 183 -6.17 5.08 -0.39
N THR A 184 -5.12 5.78 0.03
CA THR A 184 -5.22 7.10 0.67
C THR A 184 -5.57 8.20 -0.32
N ALA A 185 -5.09 8.09 -1.56
CA ALA A 185 -5.37 9.04 -2.62
C ALA A 185 -6.81 8.95 -3.15
N LEU A 186 -7.47 7.78 -3.05
CA LEU A 186 -8.84 7.58 -3.55
C LEU A 186 -9.90 8.47 -2.87
N PRO A 187 -9.98 8.56 -1.51
CA PRO A 187 -10.89 9.50 -0.85
C PRO A 187 -10.58 10.96 -1.21
N LEU A 188 -9.29 11.31 -1.36
CA LEU A 188 -8.87 12.66 -1.75
C LEU A 188 -9.28 12.99 -3.20
N LEU A 189 -9.24 12.00 -4.10
CA LEU A 189 -9.76 12.14 -5.46
C LEU A 189 -11.28 12.37 -5.45
N LEU A 190 -12.02 11.61 -4.64
CA LEU A 190 -13.47 11.77 -4.48
C LEU A 190 -13.87 13.08 -3.81
N TRP A 191 -12.99 13.67 -2.99
CA TRP A 191 -13.17 15.00 -2.42
C TRP A 191 -13.44 16.05 -3.50
N ILE A 192 -12.83 15.91 -4.68
CA ILE A 192 -12.99 16.85 -5.80
C ILE A 192 -14.47 16.99 -6.19
N PHE A 193 -15.26 15.91 -6.12
CA PHE A 193 -16.69 15.91 -6.46
C PHE A 193 -17.59 16.32 -5.30
N GLY A 194 -17.05 16.41 -4.09
CA GLY A 194 -17.75 16.90 -2.90
C GLY A 194 -17.37 16.18 -1.61
N PRO A 195 -17.53 16.84 -0.45
CA PRO A 195 -17.11 16.30 0.85
C PRO A 195 -17.91 15.06 1.29
N LEU A 196 -19.14 14.88 0.80
CA LEU A 196 -19.97 13.71 1.12
C LEU A 196 -19.40 12.41 0.53
N LEU A 197 -18.91 12.45 -0.72
CA LEU A 197 -18.31 11.27 -1.37
C LEU A 197 -16.97 10.90 -0.71
N ALA A 198 -16.17 11.90 -0.32
CA ALA A 198 -14.94 11.68 0.44
C ALA A 198 -15.23 11.00 1.79
N PHE A 199 -16.24 11.45 2.53
CA PHE A 199 -16.61 10.86 3.82
C PHE A 199 -17.04 9.39 3.70
N LEU A 200 -17.91 9.07 2.74
CA LEU A 200 -18.36 7.69 2.48
C LEU A 200 -17.19 6.79 2.05
N CYS A 201 -16.27 7.32 1.24
CA CYS A 201 -15.08 6.57 0.81
C CYS A 201 -14.10 6.33 1.98
N SER A 202 -13.81 7.33 2.80
CA SER A 202 -12.99 7.14 3.99
C SER A 202 -13.61 6.14 4.98
N PHE A 203 -14.93 6.16 5.16
CA PHE A 203 -15.63 5.22 6.04
C PHE A 203 -15.57 3.76 5.55
N THR A 204 -15.42 3.53 4.25
CA THR A 204 -15.28 2.18 3.66
C THR A 204 -13.82 1.73 3.57
N VAL A 205 -12.91 2.63 3.23
CA VAL A 205 -11.47 2.35 3.11
C VAL A 205 -10.84 2.00 4.46
N ILE A 206 -11.23 2.67 5.56
CA ILE A 206 -10.65 2.42 6.89
C ILE A 206 -10.95 0.98 7.40
N PRO A 207 -12.20 0.47 7.40
CA PRO A 207 -12.49 -0.91 7.76
C PRO A 207 -11.85 -1.95 6.83
N VAL A 208 -11.78 -1.66 5.53
CA VAL A 208 -11.14 -2.56 4.55
C VAL A 208 -9.63 -2.65 4.84
N LEU A 209 -8.96 -1.51 5.04
CA LEU A 209 -7.54 -1.47 5.41
C LEU A 209 -7.29 -2.16 6.76
N TYR A 210 -8.18 -1.98 7.73
CA TYR A 210 -8.10 -2.64 9.04
C TYR A 210 -8.19 -4.17 8.92
N ASN A 211 -9.14 -4.69 8.15
CA ASN A 211 -9.24 -6.13 7.87
C ASN A 211 -8.05 -6.66 7.05
N LEU A 212 -7.45 -5.82 6.19
CA LEU A 212 -6.27 -6.18 5.40
C LEU A 212 -4.98 -6.13 6.21
N ASP A 213 -4.90 -5.29 7.25
CA ASP A 213 -3.74 -5.18 8.15
C ASP A 213 -3.77 -6.19 9.30
N PHE A 214 -4.98 -6.50 9.79
CA PHE A 214 -5.21 -7.43 10.88
C PHE A 214 -6.07 -8.59 10.38
N VAL A 215 -5.49 -9.79 10.31
CA VAL A 215 -6.30 -11.01 10.28
C VAL A 215 -7.13 -11.02 11.54
N LEU A 216 -8.45 -10.89 11.39
CA LEU A 216 -9.43 -11.27 12.40
C LEU A 216 -9.23 -12.76 12.73
N GLY A 217 -8.30 -13.03 13.65
CA GLY A 217 -8.32 -14.23 14.45
C GLY A 217 -7.43 -15.40 14.03
N PHE A 218 -6.12 -15.29 14.30
CA PHE A 218 -5.43 -16.41 14.99
C PHE A 218 -6.07 -16.73 16.35
N ASN A 219 -6.92 -15.83 16.86
CA ASN A 219 -7.77 -16.02 18.03
C ASN A 219 -8.86 -17.11 17.88
N LYS A 220 -9.04 -17.74 16.71
CA LYS A 220 -9.91 -18.93 16.57
C LYS A 220 -9.17 -20.26 16.74
N GLN A 221 -7.85 -20.33 16.51
CA GLN A 221 -7.11 -21.59 16.69
C GLN A 221 -6.77 -21.86 18.16
N GLY A 222 -6.44 -20.82 18.96
CA GLY A 222 -6.17 -20.99 20.39
C GLY A 222 -7.38 -21.38 21.25
N LYS A 223 -8.61 -21.13 20.80
CA LYS A 223 -9.83 -21.62 21.47
C LYS A 223 -10.28 -23.00 21.02
N THR A 224 -9.88 -23.43 19.82
CA THR A 224 -10.28 -24.74 19.28
C THR A 224 -9.32 -25.83 19.75
N GLU A 225 -8.01 -25.56 19.81
CA GLU A 225 -7.04 -26.54 20.37
C GLU A 225 -7.21 -26.75 21.88
N HIS A 226 -7.61 -25.72 22.64
CA HIS A 226 -7.83 -25.90 24.08
C HIS A 226 -9.11 -26.70 24.39
N GLN A 227 -10.14 -26.65 23.55
CA GLN A 227 -11.35 -27.46 23.72
C GLN A 227 -11.19 -28.91 23.25
N ILE A 228 -10.37 -29.17 22.22
CA ILE A 228 -10.13 -30.53 21.73
C ILE A 228 -9.26 -31.32 22.74
N ASN A 229 -8.27 -30.68 23.37
CA ASN A 229 -7.41 -31.35 24.35
C ASN A 229 -8.10 -31.60 25.71
N THR A 230 -9.16 -30.87 26.07
CA THR A 230 -9.94 -31.15 27.29
C THR A 230 -11.00 -32.24 27.12
N CYS A 231 -11.30 -32.66 25.89
CA CYS A 231 -12.34 -33.66 25.63
C CYS A 231 -11.79 -35.06 25.34
N GLY A 232 -10.47 -35.21 25.14
CA GLY A 232 -9.80 -36.49 24.85
C GLY A 232 -9.32 -37.28 26.07
N ASP A 233 -9.29 -36.68 27.25
CA ASP A 233 -8.70 -37.28 28.47
C ASP A 233 -9.74 -37.93 29.42
N CYS A 234 -10.96 -38.22 28.95
CA CYS A 234 -12.02 -38.83 29.78
C CYS A 234 -12.56 -40.19 29.29
N GLU A 235 -11.94 -40.86 28.31
CA GLU A 235 -12.34 -42.21 27.87
C GLU A 235 -11.21 -43.25 27.98
N SER A 236 -10.43 -43.20 29.06
CA SER A 236 -9.56 -44.30 29.46
C SER A 236 -9.59 -44.56 30.97
N GLN A 237 -10.74 -45.06 31.43
CA GLN A 237 -10.82 -45.89 32.64
C GLN A 237 -11.95 -46.91 32.52
#